data_AF-A0A7C0UJX4-F1
#
_entry.id   AF-A0A7C0UJX4-F1
#
_cell.length_a   1.000
_cell.length_b   1.000
_cell.length_c   1.000
_cell.angle_alpha   90.00
_cell.angle_beta   90.00
_cell.angle_gamma   90.00
#
_symmetry.space_group_name_H-M   'P 1'
#
loop_
_entity.id
_entity.type
_entity.pdbx_description
1 polymer ?
#
loop_
_entity_poly.entity_id
_entity_poly.type
_entity_poly.pdbx_seq_one_letter_code
_entity_poly.pdbx_strand_id
1 'polypeptide(L)'
;RPVDIKALYRKAAAKVGTPKKMVKGVVGMTSAYKIPEPIEKGILRAKHDVYVFKDGTARFDSTDMPMTHFTPREIGTSLEKLRSLGYTHDHRGEPLMLESQVVELLPQDILLPMEGIKYFYNVSKFVDELLVKVYDQPPFYNARSESDLVGQLIIGLAPHTSAGTLGRIIGTTDRKVGYAHPFFHAAKRRNCDGDEDGVILLMDALLNFSKGYLPSTRGGRMDAPLVLTTRIDAKEIDDEAHGIDVMYSYPLEFYEKTLEGVMPKEIRSFMEVVGDRLDSDKVFSTGFTHDITDIAMGASVSRYTSLGEMREKVEHQLGLASKLRAVDTKDVARKVIESHFLPDLAGNLKAFSKQTVRCVGCNAKYRRIPLSGVCRKCQGKLILTVHKGSVEKYLKITKEMIDKYGLEDYLRQRVDILERSIDSVFEEEPQSQVSLVDFL
;
A
#
# COMPACT_ATOMS: atom_id res chain seq x y z
N ARG A 1 -5.36 -38.40 -3.27
CA ARG A 1 -4.15 -39.26 -3.34
C ARG A 1 -3.08 -38.61 -2.47
N PRO A 2 -2.36 -39.35 -1.63
CA PRO A 2 -1.20 -38.80 -0.92
C PRO A 2 -0.15 -38.36 -1.94
N VAL A 3 0.46 -37.20 -1.73
CA VAL A 3 1.52 -36.63 -2.58
C VAL A 3 2.81 -36.62 -1.77
N ASP A 4 3.87 -37.27 -2.29
CA ASP A 4 5.19 -37.21 -1.68
C ASP A 4 5.88 -35.90 -2.05
N ILE A 5 5.60 -34.85 -1.28
CA ILE A 5 6.19 -33.52 -1.46
C ILE A 5 7.71 -33.56 -1.30
N LYS A 6 8.24 -34.45 -0.45
CA LYS A 6 9.68 -34.51 -0.17
C LYS A 6 10.45 -35.02 -1.39
N ALA A 7 9.92 -36.05 -2.06
CA ALA A 7 10.49 -36.55 -3.31
C ALA A 7 10.43 -35.50 -4.43
N LEU A 8 9.28 -34.85 -4.61
CA LEU A 8 9.11 -33.80 -5.62
C LEU A 8 10.05 -32.60 -5.38
N TYR A 9 10.17 -32.17 -4.12
CA TYR A 9 11.07 -31.09 -3.74
C TYR A 9 12.54 -31.44 -4.01
N ARG A 10 12.99 -32.66 -3.67
CA ARG A 10 14.37 -33.10 -3.94
C ARG A 10 14.67 -33.11 -5.44
N LYS A 11 13.72 -33.56 -6.27
CA LYS A 11 13.86 -33.55 -7.73
C LYS A 11 13.97 -32.12 -8.27
N ALA A 12 13.09 -31.21 -7.81
CA ALA A 12 13.14 -29.80 -8.20
C ALA A 12 14.45 -29.14 -7.76
N ALA A 13 14.88 -29.36 -6.50
CA ALA A 13 16.13 -28.82 -5.96
C ALA A 13 17.38 -29.35 -6.69
N ALA A 14 17.36 -30.59 -7.20
CA ALA A 14 18.45 -31.10 -8.03
C ALA A 14 18.56 -30.33 -9.37
N LYS A 15 17.43 -29.87 -9.94
CA LYS A 15 17.40 -29.09 -11.18
C LYS A 15 17.79 -27.63 -10.97
N VAL A 16 17.21 -26.96 -9.97
CA VAL A 16 17.40 -25.51 -9.78
C VAL A 16 18.40 -25.12 -8.69
N GLY A 17 18.88 -26.07 -7.90
CA GLY A 17 19.70 -25.85 -6.71
C GLY A 17 18.85 -25.70 -5.45
N THR A 18 19.50 -25.67 -4.28
CA THR A 18 18.82 -25.58 -2.97
C THR A 18 18.89 -24.15 -2.44
N PRO A 19 17.77 -23.54 -1.99
CA PRO A 19 17.80 -22.21 -1.40
C PRO A 19 18.29 -22.27 0.04
N LYS A 20 18.93 -21.19 0.52
CA LYS A 20 19.29 -21.04 1.94
C LYS A 20 18.06 -20.78 2.83
N LYS A 21 17.04 -20.13 2.27
CA LYS A 21 15.78 -19.79 2.93
C LYS A 21 14.76 -20.92 2.78
N MET A 22 13.83 -21.00 3.74
CA MET A 22 12.70 -21.93 3.69
C MET A 22 11.74 -21.56 2.55
N VAL A 23 11.37 -22.55 1.73
CA VAL A 23 10.33 -22.40 0.72
C VAL A 23 8.96 -22.48 1.39
N LYS A 24 8.25 -21.34 1.45
CA LYS A 24 6.89 -21.27 1.99
C LYS A 24 5.88 -21.65 0.91
N GLY A 25 4.99 -22.58 1.23
CA GLY A 25 3.86 -22.97 0.37
C GLY A 25 2.53 -22.41 0.86
N VAL A 26 1.47 -22.65 0.10
CA VAL A 26 0.09 -22.35 0.51
C VAL A 26 -0.49 -23.49 1.37
N VAL A 27 -1.32 -23.15 2.36
CA VAL A 27 -2.02 -24.15 3.21
C VAL A 27 -2.97 -25.01 2.37
N GLY A 28 -3.57 -24.42 1.34
CA GLY A 28 -4.43 -25.11 0.38
C GLY A 28 -4.73 -24.24 -0.82
N MET A 29 -4.90 -24.87 -1.99
CA MET A 29 -5.20 -24.16 -3.24
C MET A 29 -6.65 -23.66 -3.26
N THR A 30 -6.82 -22.36 -3.53
CA THR A 30 -8.11 -21.67 -3.66
C THR A 30 -8.59 -21.54 -5.11
N SER A 31 -7.73 -21.87 -6.08
CA SER A 31 -8.08 -21.85 -7.50
C SER A 31 -9.09 -22.94 -7.85
N ALA A 32 -9.86 -22.70 -8.92
CA ALA A 32 -10.91 -23.61 -9.37
C ALA A 32 -10.35 -25.01 -9.72
N TYR A 33 -9.25 -25.04 -10.45
CA TYR A 33 -8.64 -26.28 -10.94
C TYR A 33 -7.66 -26.90 -9.95
N LYS A 34 -7.25 -26.17 -8.91
CA LYS A 34 -6.26 -26.62 -7.92
C LYS A 34 -5.01 -27.20 -8.60
N ILE A 35 -4.54 -26.53 -9.66
CA ILE A 35 -3.30 -26.86 -10.35
C ILE A 35 -2.16 -26.18 -9.58
N PRO A 36 -1.22 -26.94 -9.01
CA PRO A 36 -0.10 -26.36 -8.29
C PRO A 36 0.92 -25.76 -9.27
N GLU A 37 1.56 -24.67 -8.89
CA GLU A 37 2.71 -24.14 -9.59
C GLU A 37 3.93 -25.09 -9.45
N PRO A 38 4.79 -25.23 -10.48
CA PRO A 38 6.02 -26.02 -10.37
C PRO A 38 6.91 -25.60 -9.20
N ILE A 39 7.41 -26.58 -8.44
CA ILE A 39 8.19 -26.34 -7.21
C ILE A 39 9.51 -25.62 -7.52
N GLU A 40 10.08 -25.85 -8.70
CA GLU A 40 11.25 -25.18 -9.22
C GLU A 40 11.12 -23.65 -9.14
N LYS A 41 9.95 -23.10 -9.50
CA LYS A 41 9.66 -21.65 -9.40
C LYS A 41 9.69 -21.18 -7.94
N GLY A 42 9.06 -21.93 -7.04
CA GLY A 42 9.06 -21.64 -5.61
C GLY A 42 10.45 -21.64 -4.97
N ILE A 43 11.31 -22.58 -5.38
CA ILE A 43 12.71 -22.63 -4.94
C ILE A 43 13.49 -21.42 -5.45
N LEU A 44 13.36 -21.08 -6.73
CA LEU A 44 14.06 -19.93 -7.31
C LEU A 44 13.59 -18.61 -6.68
N ARG A 45 12.30 -18.45 -6.41
CA ARG A 45 11.77 -17.29 -5.67
C ARG A 45 12.39 -17.20 -4.27
N ALA A 46 12.44 -18.30 -3.52
CA ALA A 46 13.05 -18.31 -2.19
C ALA A 46 14.56 -18.04 -2.22
N LYS A 47 15.26 -18.44 -3.29
CA LYS A 47 16.69 -18.17 -3.49
C LYS A 47 16.97 -16.68 -3.67
N HIS A 48 16.09 -15.97 -4.38
CA HIS A 48 16.22 -14.55 -4.70
C HIS A 48 15.39 -13.63 -3.80
N ASP A 49 14.74 -14.14 -2.75
CA ASP A 49 13.88 -13.36 -1.85
C ASP A 49 12.69 -12.66 -2.55
N VAL A 50 12.11 -13.35 -3.53
CA VAL A 50 10.94 -12.90 -4.28
C VAL A 50 9.67 -13.51 -3.69
N TYR A 51 8.63 -12.69 -3.53
CA TYR A 51 7.33 -13.09 -3.01
C TYR A 51 6.30 -13.18 -4.14
N VAL A 52 5.43 -14.17 -4.05
CA VAL A 52 4.44 -14.46 -5.11
C VAL A 52 3.05 -14.00 -4.67
N PHE A 53 2.33 -13.35 -5.59
CA PHE A 53 0.93 -13.01 -5.44
C PHE A 53 0.03 -14.17 -5.91
N LYS A 54 -1.28 -14.06 -5.68
CA LYS A 54 -2.23 -15.18 -5.89
C LYS A 54 -2.30 -15.67 -7.34
N ASP A 55 -1.90 -14.84 -8.30
CA ASP A 55 -1.94 -15.10 -9.73
C ASP A 55 -0.60 -15.62 -10.30
N GLY A 56 0.42 -15.76 -9.46
CA GLY A 56 1.76 -16.23 -9.82
C GLY A 56 2.79 -15.11 -10.05
N THR A 57 2.36 -13.85 -10.09
CA THR A 57 3.24 -12.70 -10.35
C THR A 57 3.97 -12.21 -9.10
N ALA A 58 5.06 -11.46 -9.29
CA ALA A 58 5.77 -10.75 -8.25
C ALA A 58 5.40 -9.25 -8.30
N ARG A 59 4.55 -8.84 -7.37
CA ARG A 59 4.00 -7.48 -7.28
C ARG A 59 4.73 -6.65 -6.22
N PHE A 60 4.94 -5.37 -6.51
CA PHE A 60 5.39 -4.35 -5.56
C PHE A 60 4.30 -3.28 -5.45
N ASP A 61 3.86 -2.98 -4.23
CA ASP A 61 2.84 -1.97 -3.97
C ASP A 61 3.48 -0.68 -3.47
N SER A 62 3.00 0.45 -3.99
CA SER A 62 3.37 1.79 -3.54
C SER A 62 2.21 2.76 -3.69
N THR A 63 2.12 3.74 -2.80
CA THR A 63 1.21 4.88 -2.96
C THR A 63 1.52 5.61 -4.26
N ASP A 64 0.48 5.92 -5.03
CA ASP A 64 0.63 6.69 -6.26
C ASP A 64 0.86 8.18 -5.97
N MET A 65 1.68 8.82 -6.81
CA MET A 65 1.91 10.25 -6.73
C MET A 65 2.04 10.84 -8.14
N PRO A 66 1.17 11.79 -8.54
CA PRO A 66 1.22 12.37 -9.86
C PRO A 66 2.44 13.28 -10.02
N MET A 67 3.08 13.20 -11.18
CA MET A 67 4.17 14.09 -11.57
C MET A 67 4.16 14.28 -13.08
N THR A 68 4.38 15.51 -13.55
CA THR A 68 4.44 15.81 -14.99
C THR A 68 5.83 16.22 -15.45
N HIS A 69 6.68 16.69 -14.55
CA HIS A 69 8.02 17.18 -14.85
C HIS A 69 9.02 16.69 -13.81
N PHE A 70 10.27 16.53 -14.20
CA PHE A 70 11.37 16.12 -13.32
C PHE A 70 12.69 16.71 -13.79
N THR A 71 13.68 16.75 -12.92
CA THR A 71 15.08 16.97 -13.31
C THR A 71 15.84 15.64 -13.32
N PRO A 72 16.79 15.42 -14.25
CA PRO A 72 17.62 14.22 -14.27
C PRO A 72 18.30 13.92 -12.93
N ARG A 73 18.70 14.98 -12.19
CA ARG A 73 19.29 14.90 -10.86
C ARG A 73 18.37 14.23 -9.84
N GLU A 74 17.11 14.64 -9.78
CA GLU A 74 16.13 14.14 -8.81
C GLU A 74 15.89 12.63 -8.93
N ILE A 75 15.93 12.12 -10.16
CA ILE A 75 15.59 10.73 -10.45
C ILE A 75 16.81 9.80 -10.49
N GLY A 76 18.01 10.37 -10.32
CA GLY A 76 19.29 9.64 -10.31
C GLY A 76 19.65 8.97 -11.64
N THR A 77 19.19 9.52 -12.78
CA THR A 77 19.43 8.90 -14.10
C THR A 77 20.29 9.80 -14.98
N SER A 78 21.37 9.23 -15.53
CA SER A 78 22.32 9.98 -16.37
C SER A 78 21.67 10.56 -17.62
N LEU A 79 22.16 11.71 -18.07
CA LEU A 79 21.70 12.36 -19.31
C LEU A 79 21.81 11.45 -20.54
N GLU A 80 22.89 10.67 -20.66
CA GLU A 80 23.07 9.72 -21.77
C GLU A 80 21.94 8.68 -21.80
N LYS A 81 21.62 8.10 -20.64
CA LYS A 81 20.52 7.15 -20.51
C LYS A 81 19.18 7.80 -20.84
N LEU A 82 18.89 9.00 -20.35
CA LEU A 82 17.64 9.71 -20.67
C LEU A 82 17.52 9.99 -22.17
N ARG A 83 18.58 10.44 -22.83
CA ARG A 83 18.61 10.61 -24.29
C ARG A 83 18.33 9.29 -25.02
N SER A 84 18.90 8.18 -24.57
CA SER A 84 18.61 6.85 -25.13
C SER A 84 17.15 6.40 -24.96
N LEU A 85 16.46 6.93 -23.93
CA LEU A 85 15.05 6.67 -23.66
C LEU A 85 14.10 7.58 -24.46
N GLY A 86 14.63 8.60 -25.15
CA GLY A 86 13.87 9.53 -25.99
C GLY A 86 13.78 10.96 -25.45
N TYR A 87 14.34 11.25 -24.27
CA TYR A 87 14.35 12.59 -23.70
C TYR A 87 15.45 13.44 -24.35
N THR A 88 15.06 14.30 -25.28
CA THR A 88 15.99 15.08 -26.13
C THR A 88 16.04 16.56 -25.77
N HIS A 89 14.93 17.12 -25.29
CA HIS A 89 14.77 18.53 -24.96
C HIS A 89 14.16 18.68 -23.57
N ASP A 90 14.38 19.83 -22.95
CA ASP A 90 13.72 20.24 -21.71
C ASP A 90 12.31 20.82 -21.99
N HIS A 91 11.59 21.19 -20.94
CA HIS A 91 10.22 21.71 -21.07
C HIS A 91 10.11 23.04 -21.85
N ARG A 92 11.22 23.75 -22.07
CA ARG A 92 11.28 24.99 -22.87
C ARG A 92 11.68 24.71 -24.32
N GLY A 93 11.95 23.47 -24.67
CA GLY A 93 12.41 23.07 -26.00
C GLY A 93 13.92 23.22 -26.19
N GLU A 94 14.69 23.50 -25.12
CA GLU A 94 16.15 23.57 -25.21
C GLU A 94 16.76 22.16 -25.17
N PRO A 95 17.85 21.86 -25.90
CA PRO A 95 18.50 20.56 -25.86
C PRO A 95 18.88 20.14 -24.42
N LEU A 96 18.61 18.88 -24.07
CA LEU A 96 18.89 18.34 -22.74
C LEU A 96 20.39 18.11 -22.56
N MET A 97 21.08 19.03 -21.88
CA MET A 97 22.53 19.10 -21.70
C MET A 97 22.98 19.12 -20.24
N LEU A 98 22.09 19.49 -19.31
CA LEU A 98 22.39 19.68 -17.89
C LEU A 98 21.42 18.87 -17.02
N GLU A 99 21.91 18.33 -15.90
CA GLU A 99 21.08 17.57 -14.95
C GLU A 99 20.09 18.41 -14.15
N SER A 100 20.21 19.74 -14.21
CA SER A 100 19.30 20.70 -13.57
C SER A 100 18.18 21.19 -14.50
N GLN A 101 18.16 20.76 -15.75
CA GLN A 101 17.06 21.09 -16.66
C GLN A 101 15.81 20.31 -16.26
N VAL A 102 14.67 21.00 -16.29
CA VAL A 102 13.35 20.41 -16.01
C VAL A 102 12.83 19.81 -17.31
N VAL A 103 12.54 18.52 -17.30
CA VAL A 103 12.12 17.72 -18.46
C VAL A 103 10.68 17.28 -18.24
N GLU A 104 9.89 17.34 -19.31
CA GLU A 104 8.52 16.83 -19.32
C GLU A 104 8.51 15.30 -19.31
N LEU A 105 7.80 14.69 -18.37
CA LEU A 105 7.66 13.25 -18.19
C LEU A 105 6.76 12.65 -19.27
N LEU A 106 7.26 11.64 -19.99
CA LEU A 106 6.44 10.93 -20.96
C LEU A 106 5.30 10.15 -20.28
N PRO A 107 4.14 9.98 -20.94
CA PRO A 107 2.89 9.57 -20.27
C PRO A 107 2.90 8.17 -19.63
N GLN A 108 3.79 7.28 -20.06
CA GLN A 108 3.89 5.89 -19.58
C GLN A 108 5.23 5.64 -18.85
N ASP A 109 5.99 6.70 -18.58
CA ASP A 109 7.25 6.62 -17.84
C ASP A 109 6.99 6.83 -16.35
N ILE A 110 7.66 6.03 -15.52
CA ILE A 110 7.45 6.00 -14.07
C ILE A 110 8.76 6.04 -13.30
N LEU A 111 8.71 6.57 -12.08
CA LEU A 111 9.77 6.49 -11.09
C LEU A 111 9.33 5.55 -9.98
N LEU A 112 10.22 4.65 -9.60
CA LEU A 112 9.96 3.71 -8.52
C LEU A 112 10.66 4.15 -7.22
N PRO A 113 10.07 3.86 -6.05
CA PRO A 113 10.82 3.89 -4.80
C PRO A 113 12.09 3.04 -4.88
N MET A 114 13.15 3.45 -4.20
CA MET A 114 14.38 2.66 -4.06
C MET A 114 14.10 1.24 -3.52
N GLU A 115 13.07 1.06 -2.69
CA GLU A 115 12.65 -0.27 -2.21
C GLU A 115 12.06 -1.13 -3.35
N GLY A 116 11.33 -0.52 -4.27
CA GLY A 116 10.72 -1.18 -5.43
C GLY A 116 11.76 -1.61 -6.45
N ILE A 117 12.71 -0.75 -6.79
CA ILE A 117 13.79 -1.11 -7.75
C ILE A 117 14.67 -2.23 -7.21
N LYS A 118 14.97 -2.22 -5.90
CA LYS A 118 15.69 -3.30 -5.20
C LYS A 118 14.95 -4.62 -5.28
N TYR A 119 13.64 -4.58 -5.04
CA TYR A 119 12.81 -5.77 -5.17
C TYR A 119 12.80 -6.28 -6.61
N PHE A 120 12.64 -5.41 -7.61
CA PHE A 120 12.67 -5.82 -9.01
C PHE A 120 14.04 -6.28 -9.50
N TYR A 121 15.13 -5.82 -8.89
CA TYR A 121 16.45 -6.38 -9.17
C TYR A 121 16.48 -7.86 -8.80
N ASN A 122 15.94 -8.23 -7.64
CA ASN A 122 15.79 -9.63 -7.25
C ASN A 122 14.84 -10.40 -8.18
N VAL A 123 13.72 -9.79 -8.59
CA VAL A 123 12.79 -10.40 -9.57
C VAL A 123 13.50 -10.64 -10.91
N SER A 124 14.34 -9.72 -11.37
CA SER A 124 15.10 -9.87 -12.62
C SER A 124 16.05 -11.08 -12.58
N LYS A 125 16.73 -11.29 -11.45
CA LYS A 125 17.58 -12.45 -11.21
C LYS A 125 16.81 -13.75 -11.16
N PHE A 126 15.64 -13.72 -10.55
CA PHE A 126 14.71 -14.84 -10.55
C PHE A 126 14.26 -15.17 -11.98
N VAL A 127 13.84 -14.19 -12.78
CA VAL A 127 13.39 -14.40 -14.16
C VAL A 127 14.53 -14.96 -15.03
N ASP A 128 15.73 -14.41 -14.94
CA ASP A 128 16.88 -14.90 -15.71
C ASP A 128 17.23 -16.35 -15.36
N GLU A 129 17.30 -16.69 -14.07
CA GLU A 129 17.60 -18.06 -13.64
C GLU A 129 16.45 -19.01 -13.97
N LEU A 130 15.20 -18.54 -13.95
CA LEU A 130 14.04 -19.30 -14.38
C LEU A 130 14.10 -19.64 -15.87
N LEU A 131 14.42 -18.66 -16.72
CA LEU A 131 14.61 -18.86 -18.15
C LEU A 131 15.70 -19.89 -18.44
N VAL A 132 16.86 -19.75 -17.80
CA VAL A 132 18.01 -20.64 -18.01
C VAL A 132 17.73 -22.05 -17.48
N LYS A 133 17.31 -22.18 -16.22
CA LYS A 133 17.28 -23.49 -15.56
C LYS A 133 16.00 -24.27 -15.79
N VAL A 134 14.87 -23.61 -16.05
CA VAL A 134 13.57 -24.28 -16.17
C VAL A 134 13.12 -24.34 -17.62
N TYR A 135 13.36 -23.28 -18.39
CA TYR A 135 12.88 -23.15 -19.77
C TYR A 135 13.96 -23.34 -20.84
N ASP A 136 15.22 -23.53 -20.44
CA ASP A 136 16.37 -23.70 -21.36
C ASP A 136 16.49 -22.54 -22.37
N GLN A 137 16.25 -21.31 -21.92
CA GLN A 137 16.33 -20.06 -22.69
C GLN A 137 17.47 -19.16 -22.18
N PRO A 138 18.02 -18.26 -23.02
CA PRO A 138 18.98 -17.27 -22.55
C PRO A 138 18.37 -16.33 -21.51
N PRO A 139 19.18 -15.76 -20.59
CA PRO A 139 18.72 -14.74 -19.65
C PRO A 139 18.27 -13.47 -20.40
N PHE A 140 17.23 -12.82 -19.87
CA PHE A 140 16.60 -11.66 -20.50
C PHE A 140 17.17 -10.34 -19.97
N TYR A 141 17.12 -10.13 -18.66
CA TYR A 141 17.47 -8.84 -18.06
C TYR A 141 18.98 -8.64 -17.98
N ASN A 142 19.73 -9.66 -17.54
CA ASN A 142 21.17 -9.60 -17.31
C ASN A 142 21.62 -8.43 -16.41
N ALA A 143 20.73 -7.90 -15.58
CA ALA A 143 20.96 -6.71 -14.75
C ALA A 143 22.10 -6.96 -13.76
N ARG A 144 23.14 -6.14 -13.74
CA ARG A 144 24.26 -6.22 -12.78
C ARG A 144 24.05 -5.31 -11.57
N SER A 145 23.26 -4.25 -11.75
CA SER A 145 22.82 -3.33 -10.71
C SER A 145 21.36 -2.92 -10.90
N GLU A 146 20.79 -2.28 -9.87
CA GLU A 146 19.42 -1.73 -9.89
C GLU A 146 19.23 -0.73 -11.05
N SER A 147 20.26 0.05 -11.38
CA SER A 147 20.25 1.02 -12.49
C SER A 147 20.03 0.39 -13.86
N ASP A 148 20.36 -0.90 -14.04
CA ASP A 148 20.17 -1.60 -15.33
C ASP A 148 18.69 -1.87 -15.62
N LEU A 149 17.82 -1.72 -14.62
CA LEU A 149 16.38 -1.80 -14.79
C LEU A 149 15.77 -0.53 -15.38
N VAL A 150 16.53 0.58 -15.46
CA VAL A 150 16.09 1.78 -16.15
C VAL A 150 15.92 1.47 -17.64
N GLY A 151 14.73 1.74 -18.16
CA GLY A 151 14.27 1.40 -19.51
C GLY A 151 13.50 0.08 -19.60
N GLN A 152 13.45 -0.72 -18.54
CA GLN A 152 12.67 -1.96 -18.52
C GLN A 152 11.18 -1.67 -18.39
N LEU A 153 10.38 -2.53 -19.01
CA LEU A 153 8.93 -2.43 -19.03
C LEU A 153 8.29 -3.06 -17.79
N ILE A 154 7.26 -2.40 -17.29
CA ILE A 154 6.42 -2.82 -16.18
C ILE A 154 4.95 -2.84 -16.58
N ILE A 155 4.15 -3.53 -15.79
CA ILE A 155 2.70 -3.43 -15.79
C ILE A 155 2.32 -2.73 -14.48
N GLY A 156 1.72 -1.55 -14.59
CA GLY A 156 1.01 -0.94 -13.48
C GLY A 156 -0.39 -1.52 -13.41
N LEU A 157 -0.86 -1.86 -12.21
CA LEU A 157 -2.16 -2.45 -11.97
C LEU A 157 -2.77 -1.91 -10.67
N ALA A 158 -3.91 -1.24 -10.79
CA ALA A 158 -4.65 -0.78 -9.63
C ALA A 158 -5.38 -1.95 -8.93
N PRO A 159 -5.42 -1.96 -7.60
CA PRO A 159 -6.42 -2.69 -6.82
C PRO A 159 -7.83 -2.55 -7.41
N HIS A 160 -8.60 -3.63 -7.29
CA HIS A 160 -9.96 -3.77 -7.78
C HIS A 160 -10.12 -3.59 -9.30
N THR A 161 -9.04 -3.69 -10.07
CA THR A 161 -9.06 -3.69 -11.53
C THR A 161 -8.47 -4.99 -12.11
N SER A 162 -8.58 -5.16 -13.43
CA SER A 162 -7.99 -6.32 -14.13
C SER A 162 -7.34 -5.98 -15.47
N ALA A 163 -7.30 -4.69 -15.82
CA ALA A 163 -6.58 -4.16 -16.96
C ALA A 163 -5.32 -3.50 -16.43
N GLY A 164 -4.15 -4.07 -16.74
CA GLY A 164 -2.88 -3.45 -16.45
C GLY A 164 -2.49 -2.45 -17.54
N THR A 165 -1.73 -1.43 -17.18
CA THR A 165 -1.20 -0.44 -18.12
C THR A 165 0.31 -0.63 -18.23
N LEU A 166 0.80 -0.75 -19.46
CA LEU A 166 2.23 -0.85 -19.73
C LEU A 166 2.92 0.46 -19.33
N GLY A 167 4.00 0.38 -18.60
CA GLY A 167 4.85 1.52 -18.29
C GLY A 167 6.32 1.17 -18.45
N ARG A 168 7.18 2.16 -18.28
CA ARG A 168 8.64 2.03 -18.37
C ARG A 168 9.31 2.74 -17.21
N ILE A 169 10.27 2.07 -16.59
CA ILE A 169 11.03 2.64 -15.47
C ILE A 169 12.04 3.64 -16.03
N ILE A 170 12.02 4.89 -15.56
CA ILE A 170 12.99 5.89 -15.99
C ILE A 170 13.98 6.33 -14.92
N GLY A 171 13.70 6.01 -13.66
CA GLY A 171 14.54 6.41 -12.54
C GLY A 171 13.95 5.97 -11.20
N THR A 172 14.52 6.50 -10.14
CA THR A 172 14.19 6.09 -8.77
C THR A 172 14.03 7.30 -7.86
N THR A 173 13.28 7.14 -6.77
CA THR A 173 13.14 8.13 -5.71
C THR A 173 13.45 7.53 -4.34
N ASP A 174 13.97 8.34 -3.42
CA ASP A 174 14.17 7.96 -2.01
C ASP A 174 12.86 7.99 -1.20
N ARG A 175 11.77 8.50 -1.79
CA ARG A 175 10.42 8.52 -1.22
C ARG A 175 9.76 7.15 -1.35
N LYS A 176 8.78 6.87 -0.48
CA LYS A 176 7.98 5.62 -0.50
C LYS A 176 6.77 5.68 -1.44
N VAL A 177 6.84 6.50 -2.49
CA VAL A 177 5.76 6.70 -3.45
C VAL A 177 6.25 6.42 -4.87
N GLY A 178 5.37 5.88 -5.72
CA GLY A 178 5.65 5.71 -7.14
C GLY A 178 5.17 6.93 -7.91
N TYR A 179 6.10 7.66 -8.53
CA TYR A 179 5.71 8.81 -9.37
C TYR A 179 5.41 8.36 -10.79
N ALA A 180 4.31 8.84 -11.35
CA ALA A 180 4.03 8.70 -12.77
C ALA A 180 3.20 9.87 -13.29
N HIS A 181 3.10 9.95 -14.61
CA HIS A 181 2.22 10.91 -15.26
C HIS A 181 0.77 10.71 -14.78
N PRO A 182 -0.02 11.78 -14.52
CA PRO A 182 -1.42 11.65 -14.12
C PRO A 182 -2.23 10.74 -15.05
N PHE A 183 -1.93 10.75 -16.35
CA PHE A 183 -2.59 9.88 -17.33
C PHE A 183 -2.28 8.40 -17.11
N PHE A 184 -1.10 8.04 -16.60
CA PHE A 184 -0.78 6.68 -16.21
C PHE A 184 -1.60 6.25 -15.00
N HIS A 185 -1.85 7.14 -14.03
CA HIS A 185 -2.72 6.87 -12.89
C HIS A 185 -4.19 6.74 -13.32
N ALA A 186 -4.71 7.70 -14.08
CA ALA A 186 -6.06 7.69 -14.61
C ALA A 186 -6.35 6.49 -15.54
N ALA A 187 -5.38 6.07 -16.38
CA ALA A 187 -5.52 4.87 -17.21
C ALA A 187 -5.70 3.59 -16.38
N LYS A 188 -5.20 3.58 -15.14
CA LYS A 188 -5.39 2.49 -14.17
C LYS A 188 -6.61 2.71 -13.28
N ARG A 189 -7.42 3.74 -13.54
CA ARG A 189 -8.59 4.15 -12.73
C ARG A 189 -8.21 4.60 -11.32
N ARG A 190 -7.17 5.43 -11.23
CA ARG A 190 -6.72 6.06 -9.99
C ARG A 190 -6.86 7.57 -10.04
N ASN A 191 -7.24 8.13 -8.90
CA ASN A 191 -7.53 9.54 -8.70
C ASN A 191 -6.40 10.24 -7.91
N CYS A 192 -5.40 9.49 -7.46
CA CYS A 192 -4.26 9.99 -6.68
C CYS A 192 -4.67 10.67 -5.35
N ASP A 193 -5.73 10.21 -4.70
CA ASP A 193 -6.23 10.71 -3.40
C ASP A 193 -5.66 9.93 -2.19
N GLY A 194 -4.49 9.30 -2.39
CA GLY A 194 -3.84 8.41 -1.41
C GLY A 194 -4.01 6.92 -1.72
N ASP A 195 -4.34 6.61 -2.97
CA ASP A 195 -4.46 5.25 -3.48
C ASP A 195 -3.09 4.53 -3.56
N GLU A 196 -3.13 3.20 -3.58
CA GLU A 196 -1.97 2.36 -3.84
C GLU A 196 -2.09 1.67 -5.19
N ASP A 197 -0.96 1.59 -5.91
CA ASP A 197 -0.82 0.91 -7.18
C ASP A 197 0.16 -0.26 -7.07
N GLY A 198 -0.17 -1.37 -7.74
CA GLY A 198 0.72 -2.51 -7.91
C GLY A 198 1.57 -2.38 -9.16
N VAL A 199 2.85 -2.65 -9.06
CA VAL A 199 3.77 -2.71 -10.21
C VAL A 199 4.33 -4.13 -10.35
N ILE A 200 4.41 -4.62 -11.58
CA ILE A 200 4.93 -5.95 -11.92
C ILE A 200 5.89 -5.81 -13.09
N LEU A 201 7.04 -6.49 -13.07
CA LEU A 201 7.92 -6.55 -14.26
C LEU A 201 7.21 -7.29 -15.41
N LEU A 202 7.25 -6.74 -16.62
CA LEU A 202 6.53 -7.30 -17.76
C LEU A 202 6.87 -8.78 -18.02
N MET A 203 8.15 -9.13 -18.04
CA MET A 203 8.59 -10.51 -18.33
C MET A 203 8.19 -11.49 -17.21
N ASP A 204 8.16 -11.04 -15.96
CA ASP A 204 7.67 -11.85 -14.84
C ASP A 204 6.18 -12.18 -15.03
N ALA A 205 5.36 -11.17 -15.36
CA ALA A 205 3.95 -11.37 -15.62
C ALA A 205 3.73 -12.37 -16.77
N LEU A 206 4.43 -12.20 -17.90
CA LEU A 206 4.29 -13.06 -19.08
C LEU A 206 4.65 -14.54 -18.80
N LEU A 207 5.66 -14.81 -17.98
CA LEU A 207 6.11 -16.17 -17.67
C LEU A 207 5.34 -16.84 -16.54
N ASN A 208 4.88 -16.07 -15.56
CA ASN A 208 4.41 -16.60 -14.28
C ASN A 208 2.91 -16.45 -14.05
N PHE A 209 2.25 -15.52 -14.72
CA PHE A 209 0.80 -15.37 -14.64
C PHE A 209 0.07 -16.57 -15.25
N SER A 210 -1.00 -17.03 -14.59
CA SER A 210 -1.97 -17.94 -15.21
C SER A 210 -3.36 -17.76 -14.61
N LYS A 211 -4.38 -17.73 -15.48
CA LYS A 211 -5.79 -17.81 -15.04
C LYS A 211 -6.10 -19.08 -14.24
N GLY A 212 -5.29 -20.14 -14.39
CA GLY A 212 -5.41 -21.38 -13.62
C GLY A 212 -5.08 -21.23 -12.13
N TYR A 213 -4.36 -20.18 -11.74
CA TYR A 213 -4.02 -19.88 -10.35
C TYR A 213 -5.06 -18.98 -9.66
N LEU A 214 -5.88 -18.27 -10.44
CA LEU A 214 -6.87 -17.35 -9.88
C LEU A 214 -7.91 -18.09 -9.01
N PRO A 215 -8.27 -17.53 -7.84
CA PRO A 215 -9.36 -18.05 -7.02
C PRO A 215 -10.68 -18.16 -7.80
N SER A 216 -11.50 -19.15 -7.43
CA SER A 216 -12.80 -19.40 -8.07
C SER A 216 -13.90 -18.40 -7.69
N THR A 217 -13.67 -17.53 -6.70
CA THR A 217 -14.63 -16.54 -6.23
C THR A 217 -14.65 -15.29 -7.11
N ARG A 218 -15.81 -14.63 -7.26
CA ARG A 218 -16.01 -13.45 -8.13
C ARG A 218 -14.95 -12.35 -7.90
N GLY A 219 -14.63 -12.05 -6.63
CA GLY A 219 -13.63 -11.03 -6.29
C GLY A 219 -12.17 -11.49 -6.44
N GLY A 220 -11.90 -12.79 -6.58
CA GLY A 220 -10.54 -13.30 -6.67
C GLY A 220 -9.88 -13.12 -8.04
N ARG A 221 -10.64 -12.73 -9.06
CA ARG A 221 -10.12 -12.42 -10.40
C ARG A 221 -9.72 -10.96 -10.57
N MET A 222 -10.16 -10.09 -9.67
CA MET A 222 -9.67 -8.72 -9.58
C MET A 222 -8.24 -8.73 -9.01
N ASP A 223 -7.46 -7.69 -9.26
CA ASP A 223 -6.05 -7.56 -8.86
C ASP A 223 -5.08 -8.44 -9.65
N ALA A 224 -5.48 -8.91 -10.82
CA ALA A 224 -4.61 -9.65 -11.74
C ALA A 224 -4.67 -9.04 -13.15
N PRO A 225 -3.54 -8.96 -13.89
CA PRO A 225 -3.47 -8.34 -15.21
C PRO A 225 -4.07 -9.26 -16.28
N LEU A 226 -5.41 -9.31 -16.38
CA LEU A 226 -6.13 -10.13 -17.36
C LEU A 226 -6.01 -9.59 -18.78
N VAL A 227 -5.87 -8.27 -18.91
CA VAL A 227 -5.68 -7.52 -20.15
C VAL A 227 -4.56 -6.50 -19.92
N LEU A 228 -3.81 -6.19 -20.98
CA LEU A 228 -2.72 -5.22 -20.95
C LEU A 228 -2.99 -4.11 -21.97
N THR A 229 -3.10 -2.88 -21.49
CA THR A 229 -3.15 -1.67 -22.30
C THR A 229 -1.72 -1.23 -22.62
N THR A 230 -1.34 -1.23 -23.89
CA THR A 230 0.04 -0.93 -24.32
C THR A 230 0.28 0.54 -24.60
N ARG A 231 -0.78 1.31 -24.92
CA ARG A 231 -0.72 2.73 -25.24
C ARG A 231 -1.84 3.44 -24.51
N ILE A 232 -1.53 4.58 -23.90
CA ILE A 232 -2.53 5.45 -23.29
C ILE A 232 -3.14 6.34 -24.37
N ASP A 233 -4.47 6.31 -24.47
CA ASP A 233 -5.26 7.31 -25.19
C ASP A 233 -5.92 8.23 -24.15
N ALA A 234 -5.59 9.53 -24.21
CA ALA A 234 -6.12 10.52 -23.28
C ALA A 234 -7.64 10.67 -23.37
N LYS A 235 -8.30 10.20 -24.44
CA LYS A 235 -9.76 10.19 -24.56
C LYS A 235 -10.44 9.04 -23.82
N GLU A 236 -9.71 7.94 -23.58
CA GLU A 236 -10.24 6.72 -22.96
C GLU A 236 -9.92 6.59 -21.47
N ILE A 237 -9.04 7.46 -20.94
CA ILE A 237 -8.76 7.54 -19.51
C ILE A 237 -9.89 8.25 -18.76
N ASP A 238 -9.83 8.15 -17.43
CA ASP A 238 -10.75 8.82 -16.53
C ASP A 238 -10.79 10.36 -16.73
N ASP A 239 -11.98 10.95 -16.62
CA ASP A 239 -12.23 12.37 -16.91
C ASP A 239 -11.65 13.31 -15.84
N GLU A 240 -11.30 12.80 -14.65
CA GLU A 240 -10.59 13.59 -13.65
C GLU A 240 -9.24 14.12 -14.18
N ALA A 241 -8.54 13.32 -15.01
CA ALA A 241 -7.30 13.75 -15.64
C ALA A 241 -7.50 14.87 -16.68
N HIS A 242 -8.72 15.01 -17.22
CA HIS A 242 -9.05 16.09 -18.17
C HIS A 242 -9.16 17.44 -17.48
N GLY A 243 -9.37 17.46 -16.15
CA GLY A 243 -9.48 18.66 -15.34
C GLY A 243 -8.16 19.28 -14.89
N ILE A 244 -7.02 18.74 -15.32
CA ILE A 244 -5.69 19.25 -14.93
C ILE A 244 -5.38 20.52 -15.72
N ASP A 245 -5.06 21.60 -15.00
CA ASP A 245 -4.58 22.86 -15.57
C ASP A 245 -3.20 22.67 -16.25
N VAL A 246 -3.04 23.21 -17.46
CA VAL A 246 -1.83 22.99 -18.29
C VAL A 246 -1.03 24.28 -18.57
N MET A 247 -1.30 25.34 -17.80
CA MET A 247 -0.67 26.64 -17.95
C MET A 247 0.58 26.78 -17.06
N TYR A 248 1.55 27.59 -17.50
CA TYR A 248 2.75 27.91 -16.70
C TYR A 248 2.54 29.05 -15.69
N SER A 249 1.52 29.89 -15.91
CA SER A 249 1.10 30.91 -14.96
C SER A 249 -0.38 31.17 -15.16
N TYR A 250 -1.11 31.40 -14.07
CA TYR A 250 -2.50 31.80 -14.17
C TYR A 250 -2.62 33.26 -14.64
N PRO A 251 -3.64 33.59 -15.46
CA PRO A 251 -3.88 34.96 -15.90
C PRO A 251 -4.31 35.86 -14.74
N LEU A 252 -4.12 37.18 -14.87
CA LEU A 252 -4.49 38.15 -13.82
C LEU A 252 -5.99 38.07 -13.50
N GLU A 253 -6.80 37.92 -14.53
CA GLU A 253 -8.25 37.83 -14.50
C GLU A 253 -8.73 36.70 -13.60
N PHE A 254 -8.00 35.58 -13.54
CA PHE A 254 -8.29 34.48 -12.61
C PHE A 254 -8.26 34.98 -11.16
N TYR A 255 -7.16 35.64 -10.77
CA TYR A 255 -6.96 36.12 -9.41
C TYR A 255 -8.02 37.16 -9.01
N GLU A 256 -8.34 38.10 -9.89
CA GLU A 256 -9.37 39.12 -9.64
C GLU A 256 -10.75 38.48 -9.44
N LYS A 257 -11.09 37.50 -10.28
CA LYS A 257 -12.38 36.79 -10.20
C LYS A 257 -12.53 35.97 -8.92
N THR A 258 -11.43 35.46 -8.36
CA THR A 258 -11.50 34.76 -7.06
C THR A 258 -12.02 35.64 -5.93
N LEU A 259 -11.79 36.97 -5.97
CA LEU A 259 -12.29 37.92 -4.97
C LEU A 259 -13.81 38.12 -5.02
N GLU A 260 -14.41 37.88 -6.19
CA GLU A 260 -15.86 37.93 -6.40
C GLU A 260 -16.56 36.63 -5.96
N GLY A 261 -15.81 35.55 -5.71
CA GLY A 261 -16.37 34.25 -5.32
C GLY A 261 -17.12 33.55 -6.46
N VAL A 262 -16.74 33.81 -7.72
CA VAL A 262 -17.37 33.20 -8.89
C VAL A 262 -17.16 31.68 -8.94
N MET A 263 -18.09 30.97 -9.59
CA MET A 263 -17.95 29.53 -9.78
C MET A 263 -16.86 29.21 -10.81
N PRO A 264 -16.08 28.12 -10.65
CA PRO A 264 -15.02 27.75 -11.60
C PRO A 264 -15.49 27.59 -13.06
N LYS A 265 -16.77 27.27 -13.28
CA LYS A 265 -17.34 27.14 -14.63
C LYS A 265 -17.41 28.48 -15.39
N GLU A 266 -17.52 29.59 -14.68
CA GLU A 266 -17.66 30.94 -15.26
C GLU A 266 -16.33 31.48 -15.79
N ILE A 267 -15.21 31.01 -15.24
CA ILE A 267 -13.84 31.40 -15.61
C ILE A 267 -13.19 30.44 -16.61
N ARG A 268 -13.88 29.37 -16.98
CA ARG A 268 -13.33 28.28 -17.79
C ARG A 268 -12.87 28.71 -19.18
N SER A 269 -13.43 29.79 -19.72
CA SER A 269 -13.14 30.30 -21.07
C SER A 269 -11.68 30.73 -21.27
N PHE A 270 -10.99 31.12 -20.19
CA PHE A 270 -9.60 31.58 -20.23
C PHE A 270 -8.65 30.71 -19.41
N MET A 271 -9.16 29.65 -18.77
CA MET A 271 -8.37 28.65 -18.06
C MET A 271 -8.20 27.44 -18.98
N GLU A 272 -6.97 27.09 -19.35
CA GLU A 272 -6.70 25.94 -20.22
C GLU A 272 -6.44 24.67 -19.39
N VAL A 273 -7.12 23.57 -19.75
CA VAL A 273 -6.95 22.25 -19.12
C VAL A 273 -6.68 21.17 -20.16
N VAL A 274 -6.27 19.98 -19.72
CA VAL A 274 -6.02 18.81 -20.60
C VAL A 274 -7.21 18.51 -21.52
N GLY A 275 -8.43 18.61 -21.02
CA GLY A 275 -9.66 18.40 -21.78
C GLY A 275 -9.79 19.25 -23.05
N ASP A 276 -9.19 20.45 -23.09
CA ASP A 276 -9.19 21.31 -24.29
C ASP A 276 -8.23 20.83 -25.37
N ARG A 277 -7.26 19.99 -24.99
CA ARG A 277 -6.19 19.49 -25.87
C ARG A 277 -6.42 18.07 -26.37
N LEU A 278 -7.56 17.43 -26.08
CA LEU A 278 -7.81 16.01 -26.41
C LEU A 278 -7.71 15.68 -27.91
N ASP A 279 -8.02 16.64 -28.79
CA ASP A 279 -7.90 16.50 -30.25
C ASP A 279 -6.60 17.08 -30.81
N SER A 280 -5.68 17.52 -29.95
CA SER A 280 -4.43 18.19 -30.32
C SER A 280 -3.23 17.25 -30.19
N ASP A 281 -2.20 17.46 -31.02
CA ASP A 281 -0.92 16.77 -30.90
C ASP A 281 -0.19 17.08 -29.58
N LYS A 282 -0.64 18.11 -28.85
CA LYS A 282 -0.10 18.53 -27.55
C LYS A 282 -0.88 17.97 -26.35
N VAL A 283 -1.71 16.95 -26.53
CA VAL A 283 -2.54 16.38 -25.45
C VAL A 283 -1.72 15.94 -24.22
N PHE A 284 -0.50 15.46 -24.45
CA PHE A 284 0.41 15.01 -23.40
C PHE A 284 1.29 16.12 -22.83
N SER A 285 1.25 17.32 -23.42
CA SER A 285 2.05 18.44 -22.94
C SER A 285 1.31 19.19 -21.83
N THR A 286 1.99 19.43 -20.73
CA THR A 286 1.48 20.00 -19.50
C THR A 286 2.34 21.19 -19.06
N GLY A 287 1.70 22.15 -18.40
CA GLY A 287 2.40 23.24 -17.73
C GLY A 287 2.48 22.98 -16.23
N PHE A 288 3.22 23.84 -15.53
CA PHE A 288 3.23 23.88 -14.07
C PHE A 288 3.48 25.33 -13.61
N THR A 289 2.93 25.71 -12.46
CA THR A 289 2.97 27.11 -11.99
C THR A 289 4.07 27.39 -10.98
N HIS A 290 4.54 26.38 -10.26
CA HIS A 290 5.51 26.53 -9.18
C HIS A 290 6.68 25.57 -9.38
N ASP A 291 7.89 26.12 -9.36
CA ASP A 291 9.11 25.33 -9.28
C ASP A 291 9.30 24.74 -7.88
N ILE A 292 9.93 23.57 -7.82
CA ILE A 292 10.42 22.97 -6.58
C ILE A 292 11.92 22.76 -6.69
N THR A 293 12.60 22.72 -5.56
CA THR A 293 14.04 22.45 -5.53
C THR A 293 14.36 20.97 -5.71
N ASP A 294 13.53 20.09 -5.13
CA ASP A 294 13.71 18.64 -5.17
C ASP A 294 12.39 17.92 -4.84
N ILE A 295 11.94 16.95 -5.65
CA ILE A 295 10.81 16.05 -5.36
C ILE A 295 10.97 15.28 -4.04
N ALA A 296 12.21 15.06 -3.61
CA ALA A 296 12.58 14.41 -2.37
C ALA A 296 12.76 15.40 -1.21
N MET A 297 12.39 16.68 -1.34
CA MET A 297 12.49 17.61 -0.23
C MET A 297 11.46 17.27 0.86
N GLY A 298 11.90 16.93 2.07
CA GLY A 298 11.04 16.71 3.24
C GLY A 298 11.30 15.40 3.99
N ALA A 299 10.40 15.02 4.88
CA ALA A 299 10.49 13.75 5.60
C ALA A 299 10.12 12.57 4.67
N SER A 300 11.00 11.57 4.58
CA SER A 300 10.80 10.41 3.70
C SER A 300 9.78 9.40 4.22
N VAL A 301 9.56 9.39 5.54
CA VAL A 301 8.65 8.46 6.22
C VAL A 301 7.82 9.23 7.25
N SER A 302 6.52 8.94 7.29
CA SER A 302 5.63 9.48 8.30
C SER A 302 6.03 9.01 9.69
N ARG A 303 6.12 9.96 10.64
CA ARG A 303 6.37 9.67 12.07
C ARG A 303 5.34 8.68 12.63
N TYR A 304 4.14 8.61 12.07
CA TYR A 304 3.12 7.66 12.50
C TYR A 304 3.58 6.20 12.46
N THR A 305 4.43 5.85 11.48
CA THR A 305 4.94 4.48 11.29
C THR A 305 6.05 4.11 12.27
N SER A 306 6.80 5.10 12.78
CA SER A 306 7.85 4.88 13.80
C SER A 306 7.30 4.78 15.22
N LEU A 307 6.07 5.24 15.47
CA LEU A 307 5.43 5.17 16.78
C LEU A 307 4.83 3.78 17.00
N GLY A 308 5.21 3.13 18.09
CA GLY A 308 4.78 1.76 18.38
C GLY A 308 3.40 1.73 19.03
N GLU A 309 3.28 2.34 20.19
CA GLU A 309 2.09 2.22 21.01
C GLU A 309 1.00 3.24 20.64
N MET A 310 -0.27 2.82 20.76
CA MET A 310 -1.39 3.72 20.46
C MET A 310 -1.45 4.92 21.41
N ARG A 311 -1.03 4.73 22.67
CA ARG A 311 -0.91 5.83 23.64
C ARG A 311 0.02 6.92 23.13
N GLU A 312 1.22 6.52 22.71
CA GLU A 312 2.24 7.42 22.16
C GLU A 312 1.74 8.14 20.90
N LYS A 313 1.01 7.44 20.03
CA LYS A 313 0.38 8.03 18.84
C LYS A 313 -0.63 9.12 19.18
N VAL A 314 -1.50 8.88 20.15
CA VAL A 314 -2.49 9.88 20.59
C VAL A 314 -1.82 11.07 21.30
N GLU A 315 -0.83 10.81 22.14
CA GLU A 315 -0.05 11.87 22.79
C GLU A 315 0.65 12.77 21.76
N HIS A 316 1.27 12.19 20.71
CA HIS A 316 1.86 12.96 19.62
C HIS A 316 0.82 13.73 18.79
N GLN A 317 -0.31 13.11 18.47
CA GLN A 317 -1.41 13.76 17.75
C GLN A 317 -1.93 14.98 18.51
N LEU A 318 -2.22 14.83 19.80
CA LEU A 318 -2.73 15.92 20.65
C LEU A 318 -1.66 16.95 20.98
N GLY A 319 -0.40 16.52 21.13
CA GLY A 319 0.74 17.42 21.30
C GLY A 319 1.02 18.26 20.05
N LEU A 320 0.69 17.77 18.86
CA LEU A 320 0.68 18.57 17.64
C LEU A 320 -0.53 19.51 17.63
N ALA A 321 -1.73 19.03 17.95
CA ALA A 321 -2.93 19.84 18.02
C ALA A 321 -2.76 21.05 18.95
N SER A 322 -2.11 20.87 20.12
CA SER A 322 -1.86 21.97 21.06
C SER A 322 -0.87 23.04 20.56
N LYS A 323 -0.09 22.73 19.51
CA LYS A 323 0.85 23.68 18.90
C LYS A 323 0.23 24.44 17.74
N LEU A 324 -0.85 23.93 17.16
CA LEU A 324 -1.46 24.49 15.95
C LEU A 324 -2.57 25.48 16.33
N ARG A 325 -2.44 26.73 15.88
CA ARG A 325 -3.46 27.77 16.10
C ARG A 325 -4.82 27.45 15.47
N ALA A 326 -4.81 26.72 14.36
CA ALA A 326 -6.01 26.38 13.59
C ALA A 326 -6.80 25.18 14.15
N VAL A 327 -6.27 24.50 15.18
CA VAL A 327 -6.83 23.23 15.67
C VAL A 327 -7.32 23.40 17.11
N ASP A 328 -8.62 23.21 17.34
CA ASP A 328 -9.15 23.09 18.69
C ASP A 328 -8.77 21.73 19.28
N THR A 329 -7.83 21.76 20.22
CA THR A 329 -7.33 20.54 20.87
C THR A 329 -8.42 19.83 21.67
N LYS A 330 -9.37 20.55 22.26
CA LYS A 330 -10.48 19.94 23.02
C LYS A 330 -11.42 19.18 22.09
N ASP A 331 -11.77 19.79 20.95
CA ASP A 331 -12.62 19.13 19.95
C ASP A 331 -11.96 17.89 19.36
N VAL A 332 -10.64 17.94 19.06
CA VAL A 332 -9.90 16.76 18.60
C VAL A 332 -9.89 15.65 19.64
N ALA A 333 -9.61 15.97 20.91
CA ALA A 333 -9.62 14.99 21.99
C ALA A 333 -11.00 14.34 22.15
N ARG A 334 -12.08 15.14 22.11
CA ARG A 334 -13.46 14.65 22.12
C ARG A 334 -13.73 13.69 20.96
N LYS A 335 -13.42 14.10 19.73
CA LYS A 335 -13.66 13.30 18.52
C LYS A 335 -12.93 11.96 18.55
N VAL A 336 -11.68 11.93 19.04
CA VAL A 336 -10.91 10.69 19.21
C VAL A 336 -11.61 9.74 20.18
N ILE A 337 -12.10 10.24 21.31
CA ILE A 337 -12.81 9.43 22.31
C ILE A 337 -14.12 8.89 21.75
N GLU A 338 -14.94 9.74 21.13
CA GLU A 338 -16.26 9.37 20.63
C GLU A 338 -16.23 8.45 19.42
N SER A 339 -15.29 8.67 18.50
CA SER A 339 -15.24 7.95 17.22
C SER A 339 -14.43 6.66 17.28
N HIS A 340 -13.44 6.59 18.19
CA HIS A 340 -12.53 5.44 18.26
C HIS A 340 -12.59 4.72 19.61
N PHE A 341 -12.36 5.42 20.73
CA PHE A 341 -12.18 4.72 22.01
C PHE A 341 -13.47 4.17 22.60
N LEU A 342 -14.54 4.98 22.67
CA LEU A 342 -15.84 4.53 23.19
C LEU A 342 -16.43 3.39 22.36
N PRO A 343 -16.46 3.44 21.00
CA PRO A 343 -16.92 2.33 20.19
C PRO A 343 -16.08 1.05 20.38
N ASP A 344 -14.76 1.16 20.52
CA ASP A 344 -13.89 0.01 20.72
C ASP A 344 -14.07 -0.62 22.12
N LEU A 345 -14.12 0.18 23.19
CA LEU A 345 -14.39 -0.30 24.55
C LEU A 345 -15.74 -1.03 24.63
N ALA A 346 -16.81 -0.38 24.17
CA ALA A 346 -18.15 -0.96 24.20
C ALA A 346 -18.27 -2.17 23.25
N GLY A 347 -17.63 -2.11 22.08
CA GLY A 347 -17.58 -3.18 21.09
C GLY A 347 -16.86 -4.42 21.62
N ASN A 348 -15.69 -4.25 22.23
CA ASN A 348 -14.90 -5.33 22.81
C ASN A 348 -15.58 -5.94 24.03
N LEU A 349 -16.21 -5.14 24.90
CA LEU A 349 -17.01 -5.64 26.02
C LEU A 349 -18.19 -6.51 25.51
N LYS A 350 -18.94 -6.01 24.53
CA LYS A 350 -20.05 -6.76 23.91
C LYS A 350 -19.57 -8.04 23.21
N ALA A 351 -18.42 -7.99 22.55
CA ALA A 351 -17.81 -9.14 21.89
C ALA A 351 -17.35 -10.18 22.92
N PHE A 352 -16.76 -9.74 24.04
CA PHE A 352 -16.33 -10.61 25.14
C PHE A 352 -17.50 -11.43 25.70
N SER A 353 -18.66 -10.82 25.95
CA SER A 353 -19.83 -11.53 26.48
C SER A 353 -20.47 -12.51 25.49
N LYS A 354 -20.20 -12.39 24.18
CA LYS A 354 -20.77 -13.23 23.11
C LYS A 354 -19.74 -14.15 22.44
N GLN A 355 -18.52 -14.18 22.96
CA GLN A 355 -17.39 -14.78 22.27
C GLN A 355 -17.50 -16.31 22.12
N THR A 356 -16.69 -16.84 21.22
CA THR A 356 -16.49 -18.28 21.06
C THR A 356 -15.17 -18.71 21.68
N VAL A 357 -14.99 -20.00 21.84
CA VAL A 357 -13.78 -20.58 22.43
C VAL A 357 -13.03 -21.35 21.37
N ARG A 358 -11.72 -21.14 21.27
CA ARG A 358 -10.86 -21.80 20.28
C ARG A 358 -9.89 -22.76 20.96
N CYS A 359 -9.68 -23.93 20.39
CA CYS A 359 -8.59 -24.83 20.79
C CYS A 359 -7.25 -24.38 20.18
N VAL A 360 -6.19 -24.33 20.99
CA VAL A 360 -4.83 -23.96 20.55
C VAL A 360 -4.25 -25.00 19.58
N GLY A 361 -4.49 -26.29 19.82
CA GLY A 361 -3.88 -27.36 19.02
C GLY A 361 -4.53 -27.58 17.65
N CYS A 362 -5.87 -27.64 17.61
CA CYS A 362 -6.60 -28.00 16.37
C CYS A 362 -7.46 -26.88 15.78
N ASN A 363 -7.45 -25.66 16.37
CA ASN A 363 -8.26 -24.52 15.95
C ASN A 363 -9.78 -24.76 15.90
N ALA A 364 -10.27 -25.84 16.50
CA ALA A 364 -11.71 -26.08 16.63
C ALA A 364 -12.35 -24.94 17.44
N LYS A 365 -13.47 -24.42 16.92
CA LYS A 365 -14.27 -23.37 17.55
C LYS A 365 -15.50 -23.97 18.22
N TYR A 366 -15.77 -23.57 19.45
CA TYR A 366 -16.94 -23.97 20.22
C TYR A 366 -17.71 -22.73 20.67
N ARG A 367 -19.04 -22.78 20.59
CA ARG A 367 -19.90 -21.68 21.09
C ARG A 367 -19.79 -21.50 22.61
N ARG A 368 -19.53 -22.58 23.34
CA ARG A 368 -19.37 -22.61 24.81
C ARG A 368 -18.21 -23.55 25.16
N ILE A 369 -17.61 -23.35 26.34
CA ILE A 369 -16.60 -24.27 26.87
C ILE A 369 -17.29 -25.64 27.09
N PRO A 370 -16.78 -26.73 26.50
CA PRO A 370 -17.24 -28.08 26.84
C PRO A 370 -17.09 -28.34 28.34
N LEU A 371 -18.06 -29.02 28.96
CA LEU A 371 -17.99 -29.37 30.39
C LEU A 371 -16.74 -30.16 30.79
N SER A 372 -16.11 -30.85 29.84
CA SER A 372 -14.83 -31.54 30.04
C SER A 372 -13.64 -30.59 30.24
N GLY A 373 -13.79 -29.28 30.06
CA GLY A 373 -12.71 -28.27 30.13
C GLY A 373 -11.69 -28.33 28.98
N VAL A 374 -11.63 -29.45 28.26
CA VAL A 374 -10.70 -29.70 27.15
C VAL A 374 -11.39 -29.77 25.79
N CYS A 375 -10.61 -29.61 24.72
CA CYS A 375 -11.10 -29.76 23.35
C CYS A 375 -11.60 -31.18 23.07
N ARG A 376 -12.83 -31.30 22.56
CA ARG A 376 -13.43 -32.60 22.20
C ARG A 376 -12.72 -33.36 21.08
N LYS A 377 -11.89 -32.68 20.27
CA LYS A 377 -11.18 -33.29 19.12
C LYS A 377 -9.76 -33.73 19.44
N CYS A 378 -9.01 -32.93 20.19
CA CYS A 378 -7.57 -33.17 20.41
C CYS A 378 -7.15 -33.08 21.88
N GLN A 379 -8.11 -32.94 22.81
CA GLN A 379 -7.89 -32.74 24.25
C GLN A 379 -7.00 -31.55 24.63
N GLY A 380 -6.66 -30.68 23.67
CA GLY A 380 -5.84 -29.50 23.91
C GLY A 380 -6.58 -28.38 24.66
N LYS A 381 -5.78 -27.43 25.18
CA LYS A 381 -6.25 -26.24 25.90
C LYS A 381 -7.19 -25.39 25.04
N LEU A 382 -8.25 -24.91 25.68
CA LEU A 382 -9.23 -24.00 25.12
C LEU A 382 -8.92 -22.58 25.63
N ILE A 383 -8.98 -21.61 24.72
CA ILE A 383 -8.76 -20.20 25.03
C ILE A 383 -9.94 -19.37 24.53
N LEU A 384 -10.22 -18.29 25.26
CA LEU A 384 -11.13 -17.23 24.83
C LEU A 384 -10.54 -16.51 23.61
N THR A 385 -11.40 -16.03 22.72
CA THR A 385 -10.98 -15.27 21.53
C THR A 385 -10.76 -13.79 21.81
N VAL A 386 -11.40 -13.26 22.84
CA VAL A 386 -11.25 -11.88 23.33
C VAL A 386 -10.78 -11.96 24.79
N HIS A 387 -9.72 -11.23 25.11
CA HIS A 387 -9.11 -11.23 26.44
C HIS A 387 -9.46 -9.94 27.20
N LYS A 388 -9.44 -9.99 28.54
CA LYS A 388 -9.69 -8.84 29.44
C LYS A 388 -8.89 -7.59 29.03
N GLY A 389 -7.59 -7.76 28.80
CA GLY A 389 -6.72 -6.64 28.39
C GLY A 389 -7.10 -5.99 27.04
N SER A 390 -7.80 -6.69 26.15
CA SER A 390 -8.34 -6.09 24.91
C SER A 390 -9.55 -5.19 25.20
N VAL A 391 -10.33 -5.51 26.23
CA VAL A 391 -11.50 -4.73 26.65
C VAL A 391 -11.07 -3.48 27.42
N GLU A 392 -10.02 -3.56 28.24
CA GLU A 392 -9.54 -2.45 29.09
C GLU A 392 -8.55 -1.50 28.40
N LYS A 393 -8.05 -1.86 27.21
CA LYS A 393 -6.92 -1.23 26.53
C LYS A 393 -6.94 0.31 26.50
N TYR A 394 -8.13 0.90 26.27
CA TYR A 394 -8.30 2.35 26.10
C TYR A 394 -8.90 3.06 27.31
N LEU A 395 -9.32 2.33 28.35
CA LEU A 395 -10.10 2.92 29.43
C LEU A 395 -9.31 3.98 30.19
N LYS A 396 -8.10 3.62 30.64
CA LYS A 396 -7.20 4.53 31.36
C LYS A 396 -6.83 5.76 30.54
N ILE A 397 -6.47 5.56 29.26
CA ILE A 397 -6.10 6.65 28.36
C ILE A 397 -7.27 7.62 28.17
N THR A 398 -8.49 7.08 28.02
CA THR A 398 -9.70 7.88 27.83
C THR A 398 -9.95 8.78 29.05
N LYS A 399 -9.84 8.25 30.28
CA LYS A 399 -9.99 9.03 31.51
C LYS A 399 -8.94 10.12 31.65
N GLU A 400 -7.66 9.76 31.44
CA GLU A 400 -6.55 10.73 31.46
C GLU A 400 -6.77 11.87 30.45
N MET A 401 -7.30 11.58 29.27
CA MET A 401 -7.61 12.60 28.26
C MET A 401 -8.78 13.51 28.66
N ILE A 402 -9.86 12.95 29.22
CA ILE A 402 -11.01 13.74 29.68
C ILE A 402 -10.57 14.77 30.72
N ASP A 403 -9.75 14.34 31.68
CA ASP A 403 -9.28 15.21 32.76
C ASP A 403 -8.26 16.24 32.25
N LYS A 404 -7.28 15.80 31.44
CA LYS A 404 -6.23 16.67 30.92
C LYS A 404 -6.75 17.80 30.03
N TYR A 405 -7.75 17.52 29.19
CA TYR A 405 -8.29 18.49 28.24
C TYR A 405 -9.57 19.17 28.74
N GLY A 406 -10.07 18.81 29.92
CA GLY A 406 -11.27 19.38 30.52
C GLY A 406 -12.49 19.21 29.60
N LEU A 407 -12.77 17.96 29.24
CA LEU A 407 -13.90 17.59 28.37
C LEU A 407 -15.23 17.58 29.15
N GLU A 408 -16.35 17.55 28.42
CA GLU A 408 -17.71 17.62 28.94
C GLU A 408 -18.02 16.49 29.94
N ASP A 409 -18.79 16.80 30.99
CA ASP A 409 -19.17 15.82 32.02
C ASP A 409 -19.97 14.64 31.47
N TYR A 410 -20.72 14.84 30.39
CA TYR A 410 -21.42 13.74 29.71
C TYR A 410 -20.45 12.64 29.24
N LEU A 411 -19.31 13.02 28.66
CA LEU A 411 -18.29 12.06 28.23
C LEU A 411 -17.66 11.34 29.42
N ARG A 412 -17.37 12.08 30.50
CA ARG A 412 -16.89 11.50 31.76
C ARG A 412 -17.84 10.44 32.29
N GLN A 413 -19.12 10.79 32.44
CA GLN A 413 -20.15 9.88 32.92
C GLN A 413 -20.29 8.64 32.03
N ARG A 414 -20.21 8.81 30.70
CA ARG A 414 -20.32 7.69 29.76
C ARG A 414 -19.16 6.72 29.89
N VAL A 415 -17.94 7.22 30.13
CA VAL A 415 -16.76 6.39 30.39
C VAL A 415 -16.87 5.69 31.74
N ASP A 416 -17.32 6.39 32.78
CA ASP A 416 -17.51 5.81 34.12
C ASP A 416 -18.55 4.68 34.14
N ILE A 417 -19.63 4.81 33.36
CA ILE A 417 -20.63 3.73 33.19
C ILE A 417 -20.01 2.51 32.50
N LEU A 418 -19.17 2.73 31.49
CA LEU A 418 -18.46 1.64 30.81
C LEU A 418 -17.44 0.97 31.73
N GLU A 419 -16.68 1.74 32.52
CA GLU A 419 -15.76 1.22 33.53
C GLU A 419 -16.49 0.30 34.51
N ARG A 420 -17.59 0.77 35.12
CA ARG A 420 -18.41 -0.06 36.02
C ARG A 420 -18.94 -1.33 35.35
N SER A 421 -19.27 -1.25 34.07
CA SER A 421 -19.73 -2.41 33.30
C SER A 421 -18.61 -3.41 33.02
N ILE A 422 -17.39 -2.91 32.78
CA ILE A 422 -16.19 -3.74 32.61
C ILE A 422 -15.85 -4.41 33.96
N ASP A 423 -15.79 -3.64 35.03
CA ASP A 423 -15.47 -4.13 36.38
C ASP A 423 -16.46 -5.21 36.81
N SER A 424 -17.77 -5.00 36.63
CA SER A 424 -18.79 -5.99 36.97
C SER A 424 -18.66 -7.31 36.19
N VAL A 425 -18.09 -7.29 34.98
CA VAL A 425 -17.86 -8.51 34.18
C VAL A 425 -16.57 -9.22 34.58
N PHE A 426 -15.57 -8.47 35.04
CA PHE A 426 -14.24 -8.97 35.39
C PHE A 426 -13.94 -8.96 36.88
N GLU A 427 -14.97 -8.82 37.73
CA GLU A 427 -14.86 -8.94 39.17
C GLU A 427 -14.08 -10.21 39.50
N GLU A 428 -12.85 -10.02 39.96
CA GLU A 428 -12.05 -11.07 40.54
C GLU A 428 -12.64 -11.30 41.93
N GLU A 429 -12.97 -12.56 42.27
CA GLU A 429 -13.07 -12.91 43.68
C GLU A 429 -11.75 -12.46 44.33
N PRO A 430 -11.78 -11.57 45.33
CA PRO A 430 -10.56 -11.12 45.96
C PRO A 430 -9.95 -12.34 46.67
N GLN A 431 -8.97 -13.00 46.05
CA GLN A 431 -7.90 -13.64 46.78
C GLN A 431 -6.92 -12.55 47.23
N SER A 432 -7.42 -11.56 47.96
CA SER A 432 -6.53 -10.70 48.73
C SER A 432 -5.99 -11.55 49.86
N GLN A 433 -4.69 -11.86 49.81
CA GLN A 433 -3.97 -12.20 51.02
C GLN A 433 -4.00 -10.95 51.90
N VAL A 434 -4.98 -10.90 52.79
CA VAL A 434 -5.14 -9.81 53.76
C VAL A 434 -3.87 -9.76 54.61
N SER A 435 -3.24 -8.59 54.70
CA SER A 435 -2.07 -8.45 55.56
C SER A 435 -2.53 -8.53 57.01
N LEU A 436 -1.73 -9.11 57.90
CA LEU A 436 -2.04 -9.23 59.32
C LEU A 436 -2.25 -7.86 60.00
N VAL A 437 -1.81 -6.78 59.34
CA VAL A 437 -1.92 -5.39 59.80
C VAL A 437 -3.32 -4.82 59.55
N ASP A 438 -4.07 -5.36 58.58
CA ASP A 438 -5.47 -4.94 58.33
C ASP A 438 -6.45 -5.59 59.34
N PHE A 439 -5.95 -6.45 60.23
CA PHE A 439 -6.69 -7.14 61.28
C PHE A 439 -6.40 -6.63 62.70
N LEU A 440 -5.36 -5.80 62.87
CA LEU A 440 -4.95 -5.19 64.15
C LEU A 440 -5.39 -3.72 64.17
#